data_AF-R7WEC4-F1
#
_entry.id   AF-R7WEC4-F1
#
_cell.length_a   1.000
_cell.length_b   1.000
_cell.length_c   1.000
_cell.angle_alpha   90.00
_cell.angle_beta   90.00
_cell.angle_gamma   90.00
#
_symmetry.space_group_name_H-M   'P 1'
#
loop_
_entity.id
_entity.type
_entity.pdbx_description
1 polymer ?
#
loop_
_entity_poly.entity_id
_entity_poly.type
_entity_poly.pdbx_seq_one_letter_code
_entity_poly.pdbx_strand_id
1 'polypeptide(L)'
;MISIVNRGDGKPSSLSGIQFGWHIFPWLYKDSHTHFYTSWISGGSSSKGCWNMKCPGYHKTSSRIAPGQVISPLSRINGNKSYITLRIFKEPSSGDWKIHVGANSGHPKLVGYFPKSLITRLIDKPVEISFGGYVKHRKSRPSPPMGSGYVFETGRAASFGILKLIDAQGIDHTIIADLPSSTDGKGCYTPSKIKWAQFFYGGPSCVD
;
A
#
# COMPACT_ATOMS: atom_id res chain seq x y z
N MET A 1 -2.36 -0.99 -2.00
CA MET A 1 -1.45 -0.65 -0.90
C MET A 1 -0.51 -1.82 -0.61
N ILE A 2 0.72 -1.51 -0.19
CA ILE A 2 1.66 -2.46 0.39
C ILE A 2 1.94 -1.98 1.82
N SER A 3 1.96 -2.91 2.78
CA SER A 3 2.27 -2.62 4.19
C SER A 3 3.47 -3.44 4.63
N ILE A 4 4.37 -2.83 5.40
CA ILE A 4 5.47 -3.50 6.09
C ILE A 4 5.33 -3.18 7.57
N VAL A 5 5.00 -4.17 8.39
CA VAL A 5 4.61 -3.96 9.79
C VAL A 5 5.32 -4.93 10.74
N ASN A 6 5.67 -4.43 11.92
CA ASN A 6 6.03 -5.22 13.08
C ASN A 6 4.89 -5.10 14.12
N ARG A 7 4.26 -6.22 14.47
CA ARG A 7 3.12 -6.25 15.41
C ARG A 7 3.52 -6.21 16.89
N GLY A 8 4.81 -6.37 17.18
CA GLY A 8 5.32 -6.43 18.55
C GLY A 8 4.66 -7.51 19.40
N ASP A 9 4.05 -7.11 20.51
CA ASP A 9 3.33 -8.00 21.44
C ASP A 9 1.89 -8.31 20.99
N GLY A 10 1.52 -7.91 19.77
CA GLY A 10 0.18 -8.09 19.21
C GLY A 10 -0.82 -7.01 19.60
N LYS A 11 -0.49 -6.10 20.52
CA LYS A 11 -1.37 -4.99 20.89
C LYS A 11 -1.30 -3.85 19.86
N PRO A 12 -2.42 -3.13 19.62
CA PRO A 12 -2.43 -1.99 18.69
C PRO A 12 -1.37 -0.92 19.01
N SER A 13 -1.08 -0.69 20.30
CA SER A 13 -0.06 0.28 20.75
C SER A 13 1.37 -0.11 20.36
N SER A 14 1.63 -1.39 20.11
CA SER A 14 2.94 -1.91 19.72
C SER A 14 3.19 -1.91 18.21
N LEU A 15 2.12 -1.74 17.42
CA LEU A 15 2.19 -1.76 15.97
C LEU A 15 3.11 -0.66 15.46
N SER A 16 4.12 -1.06 14.71
CA SER A 16 5.02 -0.15 14.01
C SER A 16 5.09 -0.56 12.56
N GLY A 17 5.13 0.38 11.64
CA GLY A 17 5.06 0.02 10.24
C GLY A 17 4.99 1.20 9.30
N ILE A 18 5.11 0.88 8.01
CA ILE A 18 4.92 1.81 6.91
C ILE A 18 3.87 1.25 5.96
N GLN A 19 3.09 2.15 5.39
CA GLN A 19 2.16 1.84 4.30
C GLN A 19 2.41 2.77 3.13
N PHE A 20 2.25 2.26 1.92
CA PHE A 20 2.44 3.03 0.70
C PHE A 20 1.60 2.46 -0.44
N GLY A 21 1.20 3.34 -1.35
CA GLY A 21 0.38 2.99 -2.50
C GLY A 21 -0.54 4.15 -2.83
N TRP A 22 -1.82 3.87 -3.01
CA TRP A 22 -2.81 4.89 -3.26
C TRP A 22 -4.06 4.67 -2.43
N HIS A 23 -4.80 5.76 -2.23
CA HIS A 23 -6.12 5.73 -1.60
C HIS A 23 -6.96 6.93 -2.05
N ILE A 24 -8.24 6.89 -1.70
CA ILE A 24 -9.16 8.01 -1.83
C ILE A 24 -9.54 8.38 -0.39
N PHE A 25 -9.17 9.59 0.06
CA PHE A 25 -9.42 10.01 1.43
C PHE A 25 -9.98 11.44 1.48
N PRO A 26 -11.30 11.62 1.32
CA PRO A 26 -11.91 12.94 1.17
C PRO A 26 -11.69 13.87 2.36
N TRP A 27 -11.67 13.34 3.58
CA TRP A 27 -11.43 14.16 4.76
C TRP A 27 -10.02 14.75 4.79
N LEU A 28 -9.03 14.01 4.29
CA LEU A 28 -7.61 14.40 4.26
C LEU A 28 -7.30 15.37 3.12
N TYR A 29 -7.85 15.13 1.92
CA TYR A 29 -7.52 15.89 0.71
C TYR A 29 -8.54 16.97 0.32
N LYS A 30 -9.75 16.91 0.88
CA LYS A 30 -10.88 17.78 0.51
C LYS A 30 -11.33 17.62 -0.95
N ASP A 31 -11.12 16.43 -1.51
CA ASP A 31 -11.59 16.04 -2.83
C ASP A 31 -11.97 14.55 -2.88
N SER A 32 -12.27 14.02 -4.07
CA SER A 32 -12.55 12.59 -4.29
C SER A 32 -11.56 11.94 -5.25
N HIS A 33 -10.36 12.51 -5.43
CA HIS A 33 -9.38 11.97 -6.34
C HIS A 33 -8.64 10.77 -5.73
N THR A 34 -8.00 9.98 -6.59
CA THR A 34 -7.05 8.96 -6.14
C THR A 34 -5.69 9.63 -5.92
N HIS A 35 -5.13 9.50 -4.72
CA HIS A 35 -3.82 10.08 -4.39
C HIS A 35 -2.78 9.01 -4.16
N PHE A 36 -1.56 9.25 -4.62
CA PHE A 36 -0.39 8.54 -4.10
C PHE A 36 -0.26 8.87 -2.62
N TYR A 37 -0.01 7.85 -1.81
CA TYR A 37 -0.05 7.97 -0.36
C TYR A 37 1.04 7.14 0.29
N THR A 38 1.56 7.70 1.38
CA THR A 38 2.44 7.01 2.31
C THR A 38 2.01 7.29 3.75
N SER A 39 2.25 6.37 4.66
CA SER A 39 2.19 6.63 6.09
C SER A 39 3.24 5.85 6.84
N TRP A 40 3.41 6.26 8.09
CA TRP A 40 4.12 5.49 9.08
C TRP A 40 3.34 5.51 10.39
N ILE A 41 3.54 4.44 11.17
CA ILE A 41 3.15 4.32 12.56
C ILE A 41 4.35 3.81 13.35
N SER A 42 4.60 4.39 14.51
CA SER A 42 5.65 4.01 15.45
C SER A 42 4.98 3.73 16.79
N GLY A 43 4.94 2.45 17.15
CA GLY A 43 4.34 1.94 18.38
C GLY A 43 5.25 2.15 19.59
N GLY A 44 4.67 2.16 20.78
CA GLY A 44 5.35 2.43 22.04
C GLY A 44 4.42 3.06 23.08
N SER A 45 5.00 3.60 24.16
CA SER A 45 4.25 4.28 25.24
C SER A 45 3.44 5.48 24.76
N SER A 46 3.85 6.12 23.66
CA SER A 46 3.08 7.12 22.93
C SER A 46 3.11 6.78 21.45
N SER A 47 2.14 5.97 21.01
CA SER A 47 2.00 5.63 19.59
C SER A 47 1.86 6.91 18.76
N LYS A 48 2.68 7.04 17.73
CA LYS A 48 2.68 8.17 16.80
C LYS A 48 2.48 7.64 15.39
N GLY A 49 1.86 8.44 14.53
CA GLY A 49 1.74 8.12 13.12
C GLY A 49 1.44 9.34 12.28
N CYS A 50 1.63 9.19 10.98
CA CYS A 50 1.52 10.30 10.06
C CYS A 50 1.04 9.87 8.68
N TRP A 51 0.26 10.75 8.05
CA TRP A 51 -0.12 10.62 6.66
C TRP A 51 0.73 11.54 5.80
N ASN A 52 1.28 11.02 4.71
CA ASN A 52 2.08 11.73 3.73
C ASN A 52 3.22 12.53 4.40
N MET A 53 3.33 13.81 4.06
CA MET A 53 4.27 14.77 4.63
C MET A 53 3.54 15.76 5.57
N LYS A 54 2.42 15.37 6.19
CA LYS A 54 1.65 16.26 7.10
C LYS A 54 2.34 16.49 8.44
N CYS A 55 3.36 15.69 8.74
CA CYS A 55 4.22 15.83 9.90
C CYS A 55 5.61 15.23 9.57
N PRO A 56 6.63 15.47 10.39
CA PRO A 56 7.98 14.95 10.15
C PRO A 56 8.01 13.42 10.05
N GLY A 57 8.88 12.89 9.19
CA GLY A 57 9.16 11.45 9.08
C GLY A 57 9.38 10.97 7.66
N TYR A 58 8.57 11.40 6.69
CA TYR A 58 8.84 11.14 5.28
C TYR A 58 9.80 12.18 4.71
N HIS A 59 10.88 11.74 4.07
CA HIS A 59 11.83 12.62 3.39
C HIS A 59 11.67 12.48 1.88
N LYS A 60 11.21 13.55 1.22
CA LYS A 60 11.05 13.61 -0.23
C LYS A 60 12.39 13.91 -0.90
N THR A 61 12.63 13.33 -2.08
CA THR A 61 13.77 13.71 -2.95
C THR A 61 13.39 14.86 -3.90
N SER A 62 14.28 15.16 -4.86
CA SER A 62 14.00 16.07 -5.97
C SER A 62 12.97 15.54 -6.98
N SER A 63 12.40 14.35 -6.76
CA SER A 63 11.34 13.78 -7.61
C SER A 63 10.12 14.71 -7.72
N ARG A 64 9.49 14.72 -8.90
CA ARG A 64 8.20 15.39 -9.12
C ARG A 64 7.04 14.65 -8.47
N ILE A 65 7.19 13.34 -8.24
CA ILE A 65 6.21 12.51 -7.56
C ILE A 65 6.38 12.68 -6.04
N ALA A 66 5.29 12.95 -5.33
CA ALA A 66 5.27 13.19 -3.90
C ALA A 66 4.01 12.60 -3.24
N PRO A 67 4.09 12.12 -1.99
CA PRO A 67 2.90 11.68 -1.24
C PRO A 67 1.86 12.80 -1.14
N GLY A 68 0.60 12.44 -1.36
CA GLY A 68 -0.54 13.35 -1.41
C GLY A 68 -0.85 13.94 -2.79
N GLN A 69 -0.05 13.66 -3.82
CA GLN A 69 -0.39 14.07 -5.20
C GLN A 69 -1.47 13.19 -5.82
N VAL A 70 -2.30 13.81 -6.66
CA VAL A 70 -3.30 13.12 -7.49
C VAL A 70 -2.59 12.22 -8.50
N ILE A 71 -3.06 10.99 -8.63
CA ILE A 71 -2.66 10.05 -9.67
C ILE A 71 -3.58 10.26 -10.88
N SER A 72 -2.97 10.56 -12.03
CA SER A 72 -3.68 10.76 -13.30
C SER A 72 -2.79 10.41 -14.49
N PRO A 73 -3.34 9.84 -15.58
CA PRO A 73 -4.72 9.38 -15.73
C PRO A 73 -4.99 8.09 -14.93
N LEU A 74 -6.27 7.81 -14.67
CA LEU A 74 -6.73 6.55 -14.07
C LEU A 74 -7.17 5.55 -15.14
N SER A 75 -7.10 4.26 -14.79
CA SER A 75 -7.62 3.17 -15.61
C SER A 75 -9.11 3.34 -15.90
N ARG A 76 -9.54 2.95 -17.11
CA ARG A 76 -10.96 2.87 -17.50
C ARG A 76 -11.42 1.40 -17.64
N ILE A 77 -12.69 1.16 -17.34
CA ILE A 77 -13.34 -0.11 -17.63
C ILE A 77 -13.41 -0.26 -19.16
N ASN A 78 -12.99 -1.42 -19.69
CA ASN A 78 -12.92 -1.70 -21.12
C ASN A 78 -12.16 -0.64 -21.95
N GLY A 79 -11.20 0.05 -21.34
CA GLY A 79 -10.38 1.06 -22.01
C GLY A 79 -8.95 1.06 -21.49
N ASN A 80 -8.26 2.18 -21.71
CA ASN A 80 -6.85 2.33 -21.35
C ASN A 80 -6.59 2.02 -19.87
N LYS A 81 -5.53 1.25 -19.64
CA LYS A 81 -5.05 0.89 -18.32
C LYS A 81 -3.91 1.81 -17.92
N SER A 82 -3.93 2.21 -16.66
CA SER A 82 -2.88 3.00 -16.02
C SER A 82 -2.28 2.18 -14.90
N TYR A 83 -0.96 2.18 -14.83
CA TYR A 83 -0.20 1.37 -13.88
C TYR A 83 0.64 2.27 -12.99
N ILE A 84 0.79 1.88 -11.73
CA ILE A 84 1.75 2.46 -10.80
C ILE A 84 2.66 1.35 -10.31
N THR A 85 3.95 1.50 -10.58
CA THR A 85 4.98 0.58 -10.09
C THR A 85 5.47 1.10 -8.75
N LEU A 86 5.32 0.28 -7.71
CA LEU A 86 5.79 0.59 -6.36
C LEU A 86 6.92 -0.36 -6.03
N ARG A 87 8.08 0.20 -5.67
CA ARG A 87 9.23 -0.56 -5.18
C ARG A 87 9.66 0.04 -3.85
N ILE A 88 9.70 -0.80 -2.82
CA ILE A 88 10.24 -0.43 -1.52
C ILE A 88 11.30 -1.44 -1.10
N PHE A 89 12.34 -0.96 -0.46
CA PHE A 89 13.33 -1.83 0.17
C PHE A 89 14.06 -1.06 1.26
N LYS A 90 14.62 -1.81 2.20
CA LYS A 90 15.53 -1.27 3.20
C LYS A 90 16.91 -1.19 2.57
N GLU A 91 17.45 0.01 2.43
CA GLU A 91 18.78 0.21 1.87
C GLU A 91 19.85 -0.27 2.86
N PRO A 92 20.74 -1.21 2.48
CA PRO A 92 21.70 -1.80 3.42
C PRO A 92 22.66 -0.79 4.06
N SER A 93 23.09 0.23 3.33
CA SER A 93 24.08 1.21 3.79
C SER A 93 23.54 2.16 4.85
N SER A 94 22.36 2.74 4.62
CA SER A 94 21.73 3.68 5.55
C SER A 94 20.85 2.98 6.59
N GLY A 95 20.21 1.88 6.19
CA GLY A 95 19.11 1.23 6.89
C GLY A 95 17.74 1.87 6.64
N ASP A 96 17.67 2.90 5.80
CA ASP A 96 16.45 3.62 5.49
C ASP A 96 15.55 2.83 4.53
N TRP A 97 14.25 3.02 4.66
CA TRP A 97 13.28 2.45 3.73
C TRP A 97 13.10 3.35 2.52
N LYS A 98 13.71 2.99 1.39
CA LYS A 98 13.66 3.75 0.14
C LYS A 98 12.41 3.41 -0.66
N ILE A 99 11.69 4.44 -1.10
CA ILE A 99 10.47 4.30 -1.89
C ILE A 99 10.74 4.79 -3.30
N HIS A 100 10.52 3.90 -4.26
CA HIS A 100 10.59 4.19 -5.68
C HIS A 100 9.20 4.05 -6.30
N VAL A 101 8.85 5.00 -7.16
CA VAL A 101 7.56 5.03 -7.85
C VAL A 101 7.79 5.24 -9.33
N GLY A 102 7.11 4.44 -10.15
CA GLY A 102 6.99 4.59 -11.59
C GLY A 102 5.52 4.71 -11.98
N ALA A 103 5.24 5.45 -13.05
CA ALA A 103 3.92 5.52 -13.64
C ALA A 103 3.98 4.94 -15.06
N ASN A 104 3.04 4.06 -15.39
CA ASN A 104 2.97 3.33 -16.65
C ASN A 104 4.32 2.65 -16.98
N SER A 105 4.87 2.86 -18.17
CA SER A 105 6.15 2.27 -18.62
C SER A 105 7.40 2.93 -18.01
N GLY A 106 7.24 3.85 -17.06
CA GLY A 106 8.37 4.52 -16.43
C GLY A 106 9.08 3.60 -15.43
N HIS A 107 10.40 3.46 -15.57
CA HIS A 107 11.22 2.84 -14.53
C HIS A 107 11.00 3.54 -13.18
N PRO A 108 10.78 2.80 -12.08
CA PRO A 108 10.49 3.39 -10.79
C PRO A 108 11.71 4.18 -10.28
N LYS A 109 11.51 5.47 -9.99
CA LYS A 109 12.57 6.38 -9.52
C LYS A 109 12.42 6.64 -8.03
N LEU A 110 13.52 6.89 -7.33
CA LEU A 110 13.52 7.24 -5.91
C LEU A 110 12.70 8.52 -5.69
N VAL A 111 11.57 8.40 -4.99
CA VAL A 111 10.68 9.54 -4.67
C VAL A 111 10.88 10.07 -3.26
N GLY A 112 11.38 9.22 -2.37
CA GLY A 112 11.62 9.56 -0.97
C GLY A 112 11.92 8.33 -0.14
N TYR A 113 12.01 8.53 1.17
CA TYR A 113 12.34 7.48 2.11
C TYR A 113 11.80 7.75 3.51
N PHE A 114 11.72 6.69 4.30
CA PHE A 114 11.54 6.77 5.75
C PHE A 114 12.87 6.46 6.43
N PRO A 115 13.39 7.37 7.29
CA PRO A 115 14.61 7.13 8.04
C PRO A 115 14.47 5.91 8.95
N LYS A 116 15.53 5.12 9.12
CA LYS A 116 15.51 3.97 10.05
C LYS A 116 15.15 4.36 11.48
N SER A 117 15.55 5.55 11.90
CA SER A 117 15.32 6.09 13.25
C SER A 117 13.85 6.42 13.51
N LEU A 118 13.05 6.63 12.46
CA LEU A 118 11.62 6.92 12.58
C LEU A 118 10.85 5.71 13.13
N ILE A 119 11.27 4.50 12.73
CA ILE A 119 10.54 3.25 12.98
C ILE A 119 11.54 2.16 13.32
N THR A 120 12.12 2.27 14.51
CA THR A 120 13.22 1.41 14.97
C THR A 120 12.87 -0.07 14.98
N ARG A 121 11.59 -0.42 15.15
CA ARG A 121 11.11 -1.82 15.08
C ARG A 121 11.20 -2.45 13.68
N LEU A 122 11.45 -1.67 12.64
CA LEU A 122 11.69 -2.19 11.28
C LEU A 122 13.20 -2.32 10.96
N ILE A 123 14.08 -2.14 11.94
CA ILE A 123 15.53 -2.27 11.74
C ILE A 123 15.92 -3.75 11.70
N ASP A 124 15.74 -4.47 12.80
CA ASP A 124 16.31 -5.81 13.01
C ASP A 124 15.26 -6.82 13.49
N LYS A 125 13.98 -6.45 13.50
CA LYS A 125 12.90 -7.33 13.95
C LYS A 125 12.13 -7.92 12.77
N PRO A 126 11.51 -9.10 12.96
CA PRO A 126 10.65 -9.69 11.95
C PRO A 126 9.54 -8.72 11.51
N VAL A 127 9.24 -8.71 10.22
CA VAL A 127 8.18 -7.90 9.65
C VAL A 127 7.19 -8.78 8.89
N GLU A 128 5.92 -8.40 8.95
CA GLU A 128 4.88 -8.89 8.07
C GLU A 128 4.80 -7.94 6.86
N ILE A 129 4.85 -8.51 5.66
CA ILE A 129 4.67 -7.79 4.40
C ILE A 129 3.33 -8.23 3.82
N SER A 130 2.46 -7.27 3.53
CA SER A 130 1.15 -7.56 2.97
C SER A 130 0.83 -6.68 1.76
N PHE A 131 0.11 -7.27 0.81
CA PHE A 131 -0.42 -6.61 -0.37
C PHE A 131 -1.94 -6.57 -0.26
N GLY A 132 -2.55 -5.41 -0.53
CA GLY A 132 -4.01 -5.30 -0.51
C GLY A 132 -4.49 -3.88 -0.25
N GLY A 133 -5.53 -3.78 0.57
CA GLY A 133 -6.14 -2.52 0.95
C GLY A 133 -7.31 -2.75 1.89
N TYR A 134 -7.89 -1.66 2.36
CA TYR A 134 -9.08 -1.67 3.19
C TYR A 134 -9.98 -0.52 2.77
N VAL A 135 -11.28 -0.69 3.03
CA VAL A 135 -12.26 0.39 2.99
C VAL A 135 -12.62 0.74 4.43
N LYS A 136 -12.95 2.01 4.67
CA LYS A 136 -13.44 2.45 5.97
C LYS A 136 -14.64 3.34 5.78
N HIS A 137 -15.70 3.03 6.52
CA HIS A 137 -16.92 3.83 6.58
C HIS A 137 -17.39 3.94 8.03
N ARG A 138 -18.39 4.79 8.25
CA ARG A 138 -19.10 4.83 9.53
C ARG A 138 -20.03 3.63 9.62
N LYS A 139 -20.14 3.04 10.81
CA LYS A 139 -21.18 2.05 11.13
C LYS A 139 -22.56 2.64 10.77
N SER A 140 -23.48 1.83 10.26
CA SER A 140 -24.81 2.17 9.68
C SER A 140 -24.86 2.59 8.20
N ARG A 141 -23.76 2.54 7.44
CA ARG A 141 -23.76 2.77 5.99
C ARG A 141 -23.04 1.65 5.26
N PRO A 142 -23.45 1.29 4.03
CA PRO A 142 -22.64 0.41 3.19
C PRO A 142 -21.25 0.97 2.98
N SER A 143 -20.27 0.08 2.88
CA SER A 143 -18.90 0.42 2.50
C SER A 143 -18.84 0.99 1.07
N PRO A 144 -17.89 1.89 0.77
CA PRO A 144 -17.67 2.34 -0.60
C PRO A 144 -17.07 1.22 -1.46
N PRO A 145 -17.27 1.22 -2.79
CA PRO A 145 -16.63 0.25 -3.67
C PRO A 145 -15.09 0.29 -3.54
N MET A 146 -14.46 -0.88 -3.70
CA MET A 146 -13.00 -1.03 -3.68
C MET A 146 -12.46 -1.27 -5.09
N GLY A 147 -11.28 -0.71 -5.37
CA GLY A 147 -10.60 -0.89 -6.65
C GLY A 147 -11.43 -0.30 -7.79
N SER A 148 -11.86 -1.14 -8.71
CA SER A 148 -12.73 -0.73 -9.82
C SER A 148 -14.23 -0.80 -9.50
N GLY A 149 -14.62 -1.29 -8.32
CA GLY A 149 -16.03 -1.54 -7.99
C GLY A 149 -16.58 -2.89 -8.47
N TYR A 150 -15.75 -3.72 -9.13
CA TYR A 150 -16.17 -5.01 -9.67
C TYR A 150 -15.43 -6.17 -9.02
N VAL A 151 -16.13 -7.29 -8.88
CA VAL A 151 -15.54 -8.59 -8.47
C VAL A 151 -14.71 -9.19 -9.61
N PHE A 152 -13.73 -10.03 -9.28
CA PHE A 152 -12.72 -10.48 -10.24
C PHE A 152 -13.27 -11.41 -11.32
N GLU A 153 -14.36 -12.12 -11.04
CA GLU A 153 -15.06 -13.00 -11.97
C GLU A 153 -15.61 -12.25 -13.19
N THR A 154 -15.83 -10.95 -13.07
CA THR A 154 -16.29 -10.10 -14.18
C THR A 154 -15.18 -9.76 -15.18
N GLY A 155 -13.91 -10.03 -14.87
CA GLY A 155 -12.75 -9.59 -15.65
C GLY A 155 -12.49 -8.08 -15.59
N ARG A 156 -13.20 -7.34 -14.73
CA ARG A 156 -13.12 -5.86 -14.62
C ARG A 156 -12.52 -5.36 -13.30
N ALA A 157 -12.11 -6.27 -12.42
CA ALA A 157 -11.48 -5.94 -11.14
C ALA A 157 -10.15 -5.20 -11.32
N ALA A 158 -9.73 -4.48 -10.27
CA ALA A 158 -8.37 -3.97 -10.19
C ALA A 158 -7.40 -5.14 -9.90
N SER A 159 -6.10 -4.94 -10.13
CA SER A 159 -5.11 -5.97 -9.87
C SER A 159 -3.82 -5.42 -9.30
N PHE A 160 -3.13 -6.28 -8.56
CA PHE A 160 -1.68 -6.18 -8.38
C PHE A 160 -1.03 -7.17 -9.33
N GLY A 161 0.03 -6.77 -10.00
CA GLY A 161 0.78 -7.65 -10.89
C GLY A 161 2.27 -7.47 -10.71
N ILE A 162 3.04 -8.44 -11.22
CA ILE A 162 4.50 -8.47 -11.12
C ILE A 162 4.93 -8.39 -9.64
N LEU A 163 4.28 -9.19 -8.79
CA LEU A 163 4.56 -9.27 -7.37
C LEU A 163 5.95 -9.86 -7.13
N LYS A 164 6.76 -9.11 -6.39
CA LYS A 164 8.12 -9.49 -6.02
C LYS A 164 8.37 -9.19 -4.55
N LEU A 165 9.14 -10.06 -3.90
CA LEU A 165 9.77 -9.83 -2.62
C LEU A 165 11.23 -9.42 -2.86
N ILE A 166 11.67 -8.34 -2.23
CA ILE A 166 13.09 -7.95 -2.23
C ILE A 166 13.68 -8.45 -0.92
N ASP A 167 14.66 -9.36 -1.00
CA ASP A 167 15.31 -9.90 0.20
C ASP A 167 16.34 -8.91 0.80
N ALA A 168 16.98 -9.33 1.90
CA ALA A 168 17.96 -8.51 2.59
C ALA A 168 19.23 -8.24 1.75
N GLN A 169 19.50 -9.07 0.74
CA GLN A 169 20.60 -8.93 -0.21
C GLN A 169 20.22 -8.01 -1.38
N GLY A 170 18.97 -7.54 -1.45
CA GLY A 170 18.46 -6.72 -2.53
C GLY A 170 18.07 -7.51 -3.78
N ILE A 171 17.94 -8.84 -3.66
CA ILE A 171 17.57 -9.73 -4.76
C ILE A 171 16.04 -9.78 -4.86
N ASP A 172 15.55 -9.66 -6.09
CA ASP A 172 14.15 -9.75 -6.46
C ASP A 172 13.71 -11.22 -6.58
N HIS A 173 12.73 -11.64 -5.77
CA HIS A 173 12.09 -12.96 -5.83
C HIS A 173 10.65 -12.83 -6.30
N THR A 174 10.31 -13.44 -7.43
CA THR A 174 8.94 -13.43 -7.96
C THR A 174 8.01 -14.27 -7.09
N ILE A 175 6.89 -13.68 -6.66
CA ILE A 175 5.89 -14.36 -5.83
C ILE A 175 4.94 -15.15 -6.74
N ILE A 176 5.22 -16.43 -6.95
CA ILE A 176 4.39 -17.31 -7.79
C ILE A 176 3.42 -18.20 -7.00
N ALA A 177 3.67 -18.36 -5.70
CA ALA A 177 2.83 -19.15 -4.81
C ALA A 177 1.62 -18.35 -4.32
N ASP A 178 0.52 -19.07 -4.04
CA ASP A 178 -0.62 -18.49 -3.34
C ASP A 178 -0.23 -18.19 -1.88
N LEU A 179 -0.55 -16.99 -1.42
CA LEU A 179 -0.27 -16.55 -0.06
C LEU A 179 -1.54 -16.55 0.80
N PRO A 180 -1.43 -16.71 2.12
CA PRO A 180 -2.58 -16.55 3.01
C PRO A 180 -3.24 -15.18 2.81
N SER A 181 -4.56 -15.18 2.69
CA SER A 181 -5.37 -13.96 2.59
C SER A 181 -6.41 -13.91 3.71
N SER A 182 -6.82 -12.70 4.07
CA SER A 182 -7.82 -12.45 5.12
C SER A 182 -8.70 -11.28 4.70
N THR A 183 -10.00 -11.38 5.00
CA THR A 183 -11.00 -10.35 4.73
C THR A 183 -11.96 -10.28 5.91
N ASP A 184 -12.18 -9.09 6.46
CA ASP A 184 -13.00 -8.91 7.66
C ASP A 184 -14.51 -9.17 7.41
N GLY A 185 -15.02 -8.83 6.23
CA GLY A 185 -16.41 -9.07 5.84
C GLY A 185 -16.57 -10.30 4.95
N LYS A 186 -17.37 -11.29 5.36
CA LYS A 186 -17.59 -12.51 4.57
C LYS A 186 -18.28 -12.15 3.25
N GLY A 187 -17.61 -12.43 2.13
CA GLY A 187 -18.10 -12.10 0.79
C GLY A 187 -17.90 -10.64 0.36
N CYS A 188 -17.35 -9.79 1.24
CA CYS A 188 -16.97 -8.42 0.90
C CYS A 188 -15.53 -8.39 0.38
N TYR A 189 -15.33 -7.83 -0.82
CA TYR A 189 -14.00 -7.55 -1.39
C TYR A 189 -13.03 -8.74 -1.42
N THR A 190 -13.54 -9.97 -1.54
CA THR A 190 -12.70 -11.17 -1.56
C THR A 190 -11.71 -11.13 -2.73
N PRO A 191 -10.39 -11.16 -2.46
CA PRO A 191 -9.39 -11.15 -3.52
C PRO A 191 -9.34 -12.51 -4.23
N SER A 192 -8.85 -12.52 -5.46
CA SER A 192 -8.50 -13.78 -6.11
C SER A 192 -7.27 -14.41 -5.46
N LYS A 193 -7.06 -15.70 -5.68
CA LYS A 193 -5.76 -16.35 -5.43
C LYS A 193 -4.65 -15.66 -6.21
N ILE A 194 -3.44 -15.72 -5.67
CA ILE A 194 -2.25 -15.29 -6.42
C ILE A 194 -1.94 -16.36 -7.47
N LYS A 195 -1.84 -15.92 -8.72
CA LYS A 195 -1.38 -16.73 -9.85
C LYS A 195 -0.44 -15.88 -10.68
N TRP A 196 0.72 -16.42 -11.04
CA TRP A 196 1.64 -15.80 -11.99
C TRP A 196 2.06 -14.39 -11.54
N ALA A 197 2.36 -14.24 -10.25
CA ALA A 197 2.72 -12.96 -9.62
C ALA A 197 1.65 -11.87 -9.75
N GLN A 198 0.38 -12.27 -9.82
CA GLN A 198 -0.76 -11.37 -9.89
C GLN A 198 -1.92 -11.87 -9.03
N PHE A 199 -2.67 -10.94 -8.46
CA PHE A 199 -4.02 -11.19 -7.96
C PHE A 199 -4.95 -10.02 -8.31
N PHE A 200 -6.24 -10.31 -8.34
CA PHE A 200 -7.30 -9.35 -8.57
C PHE A 200 -8.00 -9.02 -7.27
N TYR A 201 -8.42 -7.77 -7.13
CA TYR A 201 -9.14 -7.28 -5.97
C TYR A 201 -10.14 -6.20 -6.38
N GLY A 202 -11.14 -6.02 -5.53
CA GLY A 202 -12.20 -5.05 -5.73
C GLY A 202 -13.54 -5.64 -5.37
N GLY A 203 -14.58 -4.85 -5.61
CA GLY A 203 -15.95 -5.25 -5.35
C GLY A 203 -16.86 -4.04 -5.21
N PRO A 204 -18.18 -4.26 -5.31
CA PRO A 204 -19.17 -3.21 -5.13
C PRO A 204 -19.23 -2.77 -3.66
N SER A 205 -20.12 -1.85 -3.33
CA SER A 205 -20.46 -1.58 -1.93
C SER A 205 -20.92 -2.84 -1.22
N CYS A 206 -20.47 -3.03 0.02
CA CYS A 206 -20.85 -4.16 0.86
C CYS A 206 -21.53 -3.68 2.15
N VAL A 207 -22.47 -4.47 2.66
CA VAL A 207 -23.01 -4.31 4.01
C VAL A 207 -22.37 -5.40 4.86
N ASP A 208 -21.51 -5.00 5.79
CA ASP A 208 -20.73 -5.86 6.69
C ASP A 208 -21.27 -5.83 8.13
#